data_AF-A0A151SKY2-F1
#
_entry.id   AF-A0A151SKY2-F1
#
_cell.length_a   1.000
_cell.length_b   1.000
_cell.length_c   1.000
_cell.angle_alpha   90.00
_cell.angle_beta   90.00
_cell.angle_gamma   90.00
#
_symmetry.space_group_name_H-M   'P 1'
#
loop_
_entity.id
_entity.type
_entity.pdbx_description
1 polymer ?
#
loop_
_entity_poly.entity_id
_entity_poly.type
_entity_poly.pdbx_seq_one_letter_code
_entity_poly.pdbx_strand_id
1 'polypeptide(L)' 'MDQLRGASVFSKVDLRSGYHQIRVKEGDIPKTTFRTSFVGLAGYYRRFIEGFSKIVAPLTQLTRKE' A
#
# COMPACT_ATOMS: atom_id res chain seq x y z
N MET A 1 4.29 17.56 -35.85
CA MET A 1 5.51 16.81 -36.22
C MET A 1 5.57 15.58 -35.34
N ASP A 2 5.57 14.41 -35.95
CA ASP A 2 5.35 13.13 -35.27
C ASP A 2 6.72 12.47 -35.04
N GLN A 3 7.27 12.63 -33.84
CA GLN A 3 8.70 12.42 -33.55
C GLN A 3 9.15 10.95 -33.62
N LEU A 4 8.19 10.03 -33.79
CA LEU A 4 8.40 8.59 -33.84
C LEU A 4 8.27 8.01 -35.26
N ARG A 5 7.98 8.83 -36.27
CA ARG A 5 7.86 8.36 -37.67
C ARG A 5 9.23 7.96 -38.21
N GLY A 6 9.36 6.70 -38.62
CA GLY A 6 10.57 6.12 -39.22
C GLY A 6 11.38 5.21 -38.27
N ALA A 7 10.99 5.11 -37.00
CA ALA A 7 11.59 4.14 -36.10
C ALA A 7 11.04 2.73 -36.38
N SER A 8 11.94 1.77 -36.56
CA SER A 8 11.62 0.35 -36.79
C SER A 8 11.59 -0.48 -35.51
N VAL A 9 12.23 0.01 -34.44
CA VAL A 9 12.33 -0.65 -33.14
C VAL A 9 12.06 0.38 -32.04
N PHE A 10 11.26 -0.03 -31.07
CA PHE A 10 10.89 0.78 -29.91
C PHE A 10 11.25 0.05 -28.63
N SER A 11 11.68 0.79 -27.63
CA SER A 11 11.91 0.28 -26.27
C SER A 11 11.15 1.14 -25.28
N LYS A 12 10.53 0.50 -24.27
CA LYS A 12 9.79 1.18 -23.21
C LYS A 12 10.52 0.95 -21.90
N VAL A 13 10.87 2.05 -21.23
CA VAL A 13 11.46 2.01 -19.88
C VAL A 13 10.32 2.07 -18.86
N ASP A 14 10.26 1.09 -17.96
CA ASP A 14 9.32 1.11 -16.84
C ASP A 14 9.95 1.84 -15.65
N LEU A 15 9.28 2.89 -15.18
CA LEU A 15 9.72 3.69 -14.04
C LEU A 15 8.96 3.33 -12.75
N ARG A 16 8.19 2.23 -12.74
CA ARG A 16 7.35 1.89 -11.59
C ARG A 16 8.19 1.67 -10.34
N SER A 17 9.44 1.20 -10.43
CA SER A 17 10.31 1.04 -9.26
C SER A 17 10.94 2.37 -8.77
N GLY A 18 10.87 3.44 -9.57
CA GLY A 18 11.56 4.70 -9.30
C GLY A 18 11.16 5.39 -7.99
N TYR A 19 9.94 5.17 -7.49
CA TYR A 19 9.49 5.76 -6.22
C TYR A 19 10.30 5.29 -5.01
N HIS A 20 10.90 4.10 -5.05
CA HIS A 20 11.77 3.61 -3.98
C HIS A 20 13.16 4.24 -4.00
N GLN A 21 13.56 4.85 -5.13
CA GLN A 21 14.89 5.44 -5.30
C GLN A 21 14.92 6.91 -4.87
N ILE A 22 13.76 7.58 -4.85
CA ILE A 22 13.63 8.98 -4.46
C ILE A 22 13.43 9.05 -2.95
N ARG A 23 14.37 9.69 -2.23
CA ARG A 23 14.26 9.89 -0.79
C ARG A 23 13.14 10.89 -0.46
N VAL A 24 12.31 10.55 0.52
CA VAL A 24 11.33 11.47 1.11
C VAL A 24 12.07 12.47 2.00
N LYS A 25 11.65 13.74 1.95
CA LYS A 25 12.19 14.79 2.84
C LYS A 25 11.96 14.42 4.30
N GLU A 26 12.95 14.60 5.17
CA GLU A 26 12.91 14.15 6.57
C GLU A 26 11.64 14.58 7.33
N GLY A 27 11.19 15.83 7.16
CA GLY A 27 9.98 16.34 7.81
C GLY A 27 8.66 15.76 7.28
N ASP A 28 8.68 15.07 6.14
CA ASP A 28 7.51 14.46 5.51
C ASP A 28 7.49 12.93 5.64
N ILE A 29 8.60 12.30 6.06
CA ILE A 29 8.65 10.86 6.37
C ILE A 29 7.51 10.45 7.32
N PRO A 30 7.25 11.16 8.44
CA PRO A 30 6.17 10.77 9.37
C PRO A 30 4.78 10.77 8.71
N LYS A 31 4.57 11.62 7.69
CA LYS A 31 3.29 11.75 6.97
C LYS A 31 3.07 10.63 5.96
N THR A 32 4.14 9.99 5.49
CA THR A 32 4.09 8.85 4.55
C THR A 32 3.81 7.51 5.21
N THR A 33 3.77 7.44 6.55
CA THR A 33 3.53 6.20 7.28
C THR A 33 2.05 5.82 7.15
N PHE A 34 1.76 4.76 6.40
CA PHE A 34 0.44 4.14 6.44
C PHE A 34 0.20 3.57 7.84
N ARG A 35 -0.70 4.19 8.62
CA ARG A 35 -1.15 3.64 9.89
C ARG A 35 -2.21 2.58 9.61
N THR A 36 -1.83 1.31 9.66
CA THR A 36 -2.80 0.23 9.75
C THR A 36 -3.32 0.16 11.19
N SER A 37 -4.63 0.08 11.37
CA SER A 37 -5.20 -0.17 12.70
C SER A 37 -4.79 -1.57 13.17
N PHE A 38 -4.76 -1.82 14.48
CA PHE A 38 -4.47 -3.15 15.01
C PHE A 38 -5.38 -4.23 14.40
N VAL A 39 -6.68 -3.93 14.24
CA VAL A 39 -7.63 -4.83 13.56
C VAL A 39 -7.24 -5.08 12.10
N GLY A 40 -6.78 -4.04 11.38
CA GLY A 40 -6.28 -4.15 10.02
C GLY A 40 -5.03 -5.02 9.90
N LEU A 41 -4.08 -4.87 10.82
CA LEU A 41 -2.89 -5.73 10.91
C LEU A 41 -3.26 -7.17 11.27
N ALA A 42 -4.12 -7.35 12.28
CA ALA A 42 -4.59 -8.65 12.72
C ALA A 42 -5.35 -9.40 11.61
N GLY A 43 -5.98 -8.67 10.68
CA GLY A 43 -6.64 -9.23 9.50
C GLY A 43 -5.75 -10.13 8.64
N TYR A 44 -4.43 -9.90 8.63
CA TYR A 44 -3.45 -10.78 7.97
C TYR A 44 -3.52 -12.23 8.50
N TYR A 45 -3.76 -12.39 9.80
CA TYR A 45 -3.77 -13.69 10.47
C TYR A 45 -5.10 -14.45 10.38
N ARG A 46 -6.13 -13.84 9.76
CA ARG A 46 -7.47 -14.45 9.65
C ARG A 46 -7.47 -15.83 9.00
N ARG A 47 -6.54 -16.12 8.08
CA ARG A 47 -6.44 -17.42 7.40
C ARG A 47 -5.88 -18.52 8.30
N PHE A 48 -5.10 -18.16 9.32
CA PHE A 48 -4.34 -19.10 10.14
C PHE A 48 -4.99 -19.37 11.50
N ILE A 49 -5.95 -18.55 11.91
CA ILE A 49 -6.64 -18.65 13.21
C ILE A 49 -8.09 -19.03 12.97
N GLU A 50 -8.48 -20.23 13.44
CA GLU A 50 -9.88 -20.66 13.40
C GLU A 50 -10.74 -19.74 14.28
N GLY A 51 -11.92 -19.36 13.80
CA GLY A 51 -12.84 -18.50 14.55
C GLY A 51 -12.35 -17.06 14.73
N PHE A 52 -11.29 -16.62 14.02
CA PHE A 52 -10.72 -15.27 14.12
C PHE A 52 -11.77 -14.16 14.15
N SER A 53 -12.76 -14.20 13.25
CA SER A 53 -13.83 -13.19 13.17
C SER A 53 -14.61 -13.02 14.48
N LYS A 54 -14.81 -14.10 15.25
CA LYS A 54 -15.51 -14.04 16.55
C LYS A 54 -14.65 -13.35 17.61
N ILE A 55 -13.34 -13.55 17.56
CA ILE A 55 -12.37 -12.97 18.49
C ILE A 55 -12.22 -11.46 18.26
N VAL A 56 -12.14 -11.02 17.00
CA VAL A 56 -11.99 -9.59 16.67
C VAL A 56 -13.30 -8.81 16.61
N ALA A 57 -14.46 -9.47 16.63
CA ALA A 57 -15.77 -8.81 16.60
C ALA A 57 -15.95 -7.70 17.66
N PRO A 58 -15.70 -7.92 18.97
CA PRO A 58 -15.84 -6.86 19.98
C PRO A 58 -14.85 -5.71 19.74
N LEU A 59 -13.62 -6.02 19.32
CA LEU A 59 -12.61 -5.01 19.00
C LEU A 59 -13.02 -4.16 17.80
N THR A 60 -13.62 -4.78 16.79
CA THR A 60 -14.13 -4.11 15.59
C THR A 60 -15.28 -3.16 15.94
N GLN A 61 -16.18 -3.58 16.84
CA GLN A 61 -17.29 -2.75 17.33
C GLN A 61 -16.79 -1.52 18.08
N LEU A 62 -15.76 -1.65 18.93
CA LEU A 62 -15.16 -0.53 19.66
C LEU A 62 -14.41 0.45 18.75
N THR A 63 -13.96 0.00 17.57
CA THR A 63 -13.24 0.84 16.60
C THR A 63 -14.14 1.44 15.50
N ARG A 64 -15.45 1.17 15.52
CA ARG A 64 -16.40 1.84 14.62
C ARG A 64 -16.51 3.31 15.02
N LYS A 65 -16.25 4.22 14.07
CA LYS A 65 -16.70 5.61 14.19
C LYS A 65 -18.21 5.64 13.96
N GLU A 66 -18.91 6.46 14.75
CA GLU A 66 -20.36 6.72 14.59
C GLU A 66 -20.72 7.18 13.18
#